data_AF-A0A927IP09-F1
#
_entry.id   AF-A0A927IP09-F1
#
_cell.length_a   1.000
_cell.length_b   1.000
_cell.length_c   1.000
_cell.angle_alpha   90.00
_cell.angle_beta   90.00
_cell.angle_gamma   90.00
#
_symmetry.space_group_name_H-M   'P 1'
#
loop_
_entity.id
_entity.type
_entity.pdbx_description
1 polymer ?
#
loop_
_entity_poly.entity_id
_entity_poly.type
_entity_poly.pdbx_seq_one_letter_code
_entity_poly.pdbx_strand_id
1 'polypeptide(L)'
;MSAAGRDPQWREAERFAERHARMVLALVDVRVTPDDGDPVDLLGATFAAMVDRSRAPLDITPLERLRIVAGSRTAAFYSRSGYAKTATLWADRHAVALFAYTDDGYSAPVNETARDLVADAQATSERRVLTQIAQVSRRANQLRAELEQREREAYAHALREAERAREAERQRAMARERTEAILGRTLVLLLQVQLDTHALHRAVEGLAESSLVETVVASTGRMTMFERPAAFERLRAEFLDATAALDVLTAVPDRGTSSYRAARRAVDDGLDALDEARGERASGHVPPEVVTESLVRVQRAWQVLVDELVRAAPPAPVPTVPTQRIGLHREQSLAS
;
A
#
# COMPACT_ATOMS: atom_id res chain seq x y z
N MET A 1 -6.42 77.96 -15.67
CA MET A 1 -5.72 76.66 -15.53
C MET A 1 -6.38 75.69 -16.50
N SER A 2 -5.79 75.53 -17.68
CA SER A 2 -6.43 74.90 -18.84
C SER A 2 -6.06 73.42 -18.90
N ALA A 3 -6.99 72.55 -18.47
CA ALA A 3 -6.97 71.12 -18.81
C ALA A 3 -7.57 70.90 -20.22
N ALA A 4 -7.11 71.70 -21.19
CA ALA A 4 -7.59 71.69 -22.56
C ALA A 4 -6.65 70.85 -23.43
N GLY A 5 -7.12 69.66 -23.82
CA GLY A 5 -6.74 68.99 -25.07
C GLY A 5 -5.29 68.51 -25.19
N ARG A 6 -4.78 67.70 -24.25
CA ARG A 6 -3.65 66.81 -24.59
C ARG A 6 -4.17 65.68 -25.47
N ASP A 7 -3.63 65.64 -26.69
CA ASP A 7 -3.88 64.65 -27.72
C ASP A 7 -3.90 63.20 -27.15
N PRO A 8 -4.96 62.39 -27.36
CA PRO A 8 -5.03 60.98 -26.94
C PRO A 8 -3.80 60.16 -27.31
N GLN A 9 -3.14 60.53 -28.42
CA GLN A 9 -1.92 59.92 -28.92
C GLN A 9 -0.72 60.07 -27.96
N TRP A 10 -0.79 60.99 -26.98
CA TRP A 10 0.23 61.11 -25.93
C TRP A 10 0.28 59.87 -25.06
N ARG A 11 -0.86 59.56 -24.45
CA ARG A 11 -0.95 58.49 -23.47
C ARG A 11 -0.72 57.11 -24.11
N GLU A 12 -0.96 57.00 -25.41
CA GLU A 12 -0.69 55.78 -26.16
C GLU A 12 0.81 55.47 -26.26
N ALA A 13 1.66 56.48 -26.48
CA ALA A 13 3.12 56.29 -26.56
C ALA A 13 3.73 55.93 -25.19
N GLU A 14 3.28 56.55 -24.10
CA GLU A 14 3.71 56.21 -22.74
C GLU A 14 3.30 54.79 -22.36
N ARG A 15 2.03 54.43 -22.64
CA ARG A 15 1.55 53.06 -22.42
C ARG A 15 2.26 52.05 -23.29
N PHE A 16 2.66 52.44 -24.50
CA PHE A 16 3.48 51.59 -25.36
C PHE A 16 4.85 51.35 -24.73
N ALA A 17 5.53 52.41 -24.27
CA ALA A 17 6.81 52.31 -23.61
C ALA A 17 6.72 51.54 -22.28
N GLU A 18 5.63 51.67 -21.51
CA GLU A 18 5.35 50.85 -20.33
C GLU A 18 5.24 49.36 -20.69
N ARG A 19 4.44 49.03 -21.73
CA ARG A 19 4.31 47.66 -22.21
C ARG A 19 5.64 47.11 -22.67
N HIS A 20 6.44 47.90 -23.39
CA HIS A 20 7.77 47.50 -23.83
C HIS A 20 8.70 47.23 -22.64
N ALA A 21 8.77 48.14 -21.67
CA ALA A 21 9.59 47.95 -20.47
C ALA A 21 9.18 46.71 -19.65
N ARG A 22 7.87 46.46 -19.51
CA ARG A 22 7.36 45.31 -18.74
C ARG A 22 7.52 43.99 -19.46
N MET A 23 7.23 43.95 -20.76
CA MET A 23 7.18 42.69 -21.53
C MET A 23 8.53 42.32 -22.16
N VAL A 24 9.26 43.31 -22.68
CA VAL A 24 10.54 43.09 -23.39
C VAL A 24 11.72 43.25 -22.43
N LEU A 25 11.72 44.29 -21.60
CA LEU A 25 12.81 44.53 -20.64
C LEU A 25 12.61 43.79 -19.30
N ALA A 26 11.51 43.04 -19.15
CA ALA A 26 11.17 42.26 -17.95
C ALA A 26 11.07 43.09 -16.64
N LEU A 27 10.81 44.39 -16.74
CA LEU A 27 10.69 45.31 -15.60
C LEU A 27 9.23 45.42 -15.15
N VAL A 28 8.79 44.48 -14.33
CA VAL A 28 7.36 44.27 -13.97
C VAL A 28 6.74 45.44 -13.18
N ASP A 29 7.57 46.19 -12.47
CA ASP A 29 7.22 47.29 -11.58
C ASP A 29 7.13 48.66 -12.27
N VAL A 30 7.55 48.75 -13.54
CA VAL A 30 7.47 50.01 -14.30
C VAL A 30 6.01 50.39 -14.56
N ARG A 31 5.68 51.65 -14.29
CA ARG A 31 4.34 52.24 -14.47
C ARG A 31 4.47 53.62 -15.11
N VAL A 32 3.43 54.03 -15.83
CA VAL A 32 3.30 55.41 -16.31
C VAL A 32 3.06 56.32 -15.12
N THR A 33 3.83 57.40 -15.02
CA THR A 33 3.69 58.40 -13.96
C THR A 33 2.41 59.22 -14.19
N PRO A 34 1.61 59.53 -13.15
CA PRO A 34 0.49 60.45 -13.30
C PRO A 34 0.97 61.84 -13.74
N ASP A 35 0.09 62.57 -14.42
CA ASP A 35 0.37 63.87 -15.05
C ASP A 35 0.39 65.02 -14.02
N ASP A 36 1.26 64.89 -13.01
CA ASP A 36 1.38 65.80 -11.87
C ASP A 36 2.59 66.75 -12.00
N GLY A 37 3.18 66.84 -13.19
CA GLY A 37 4.36 67.65 -13.47
C GLY A 37 5.69 66.95 -13.19
N ASP A 38 5.67 65.62 -13.00
CA ASP A 38 6.88 64.83 -12.84
C ASP A 38 7.73 64.86 -14.12
N PRO A 39 9.06 64.97 -13.98
CA PRO A 39 9.97 65.08 -15.12
C PRO A 39 10.20 63.76 -15.88
N VAL A 40 9.52 62.66 -15.51
CA VAL A 40 9.70 61.32 -16.08
C VAL A 40 8.34 60.68 -16.38
N ASP A 41 8.20 60.15 -17.58
CA ASP A 41 6.93 59.56 -18.04
C ASP A 41 6.74 58.11 -17.54
N LEU A 42 7.82 57.39 -17.26
CA LEU A 42 7.83 56.01 -16.74
C LEU A 42 8.74 55.87 -15.54
N LEU A 43 8.22 55.30 -14.46
CA LEU A 43 8.98 55.08 -13.22
C LEU A 43 8.85 53.63 -12.73
N GLY A 44 9.99 53.05 -12.34
CA GLY A 44 10.11 51.79 -11.60
C GLY A 44 11.14 51.93 -10.48
N ALA A 45 11.33 50.90 -9.67
CA ALA A 45 12.27 50.91 -8.55
C ALA A 45 13.71 51.17 -9.04
N THR A 46 14.10 50.51 -10.14
CA THR A 46 15.45 50.59 -10.73
C THR A 46 15.48 51.20 -12.12
N PHE A 47 14.36 51.76 -12.60
CA PHE A 47 14.20 52.22 -13.97
C PHE A 47 13.49 53.57 -14.03
N ALA A 48 13.94 54.44 -14.92
CA ALA A 48 13.28 55.70 -15.22
C ALA A 48 13.35 55.97 -16.73
N ALA A 49 12.25 56.37 -17.34
CA ALA A 49 12.24 56.66 -18.77
C ALA A 49 11.36 57.83 -19.19
N MET A 50 11.79 58.51 -20.25
CA MET A 50 11.05 59.58 -20.91
C MET A 50 10.67 59.18 -22.34
N VAL A 51 9.57 59.73 -22.83
CA VAL A 51 8.99 59.47 -24.15
C VAL A 51 8.83 60.78 -24.91
N ASP A 52 9.64 60.97 -25.94
CA ASP A 52 9.51 62.10 -26.86
C ASP A 52 8.71 61.74 -28.12
N ARG A 53 7.91 62.71 -28.55
CA ARG A 53 7.04 62.62 -29.74
C ARG A 53 7.31 63.73 -30.73
N SER A 54 8.41 64.46 -30.56
CA SER A 54 8.76 65.52 -31.49
C SER A 54 9.00 64.93 -32.88
N ARG A 55 8.76 65.73 -33.92
CA ARG A 55 9.02 65.32 -35.31
C ARG A 55 10.48 65.50 -35.72
N ALA A 56 11.26 66.19 -34.88
CA ALA A 56 12.68 66.43 -35.10
C ALA A 56 13.50 65.39 -34.34
N PRO A 57 14.67 64.96 -34.86
CA PRO A 57 15.59 64.13 -34.09
C PRO A 57 15.95 64.79 -32.76
N LEU A 58 16.00 64.00 -31.68
CA LEU A 58 16.26 64.51 -30.35
C LEU A 58 17.72 64.91 -30.13
N ASP A 59 17.94 66.07 -29.51
CA ASP A 59 19.26 66.58 -29.10
C ASP A 59 19.69 66.06 -27.70
N ILE A 60 20.82 66.54 -27.20
CA ILE A 60 21.43 66.11 -25.91
C ILE A 60 20.62 66.58 -24.70
N THR A 61 20.06 67.80 -24.73
CA THR A 61 19.47 68.47 -23.56
C THR A 61 18.39 67.64 -22.84
N PRO A 62 17.43 66.98 -23.53
CA PRO A 62 16.45 66.14 -22.85
C PRO A 62 17.06 64.88 -22.22
N LEU A 63 18.13 64.31 -22.81
CA LEU A 63 18.84 63.15 -22.27
C LEU A 63 19.60 63.49 -20.99
N GLU A 64 20.24 64.67 -20.93
CA GLU A 64 20.89 65.18 -19.73
C GLU A 64 19.90 65.33 -18.58
N ARG A 65 18.72 65.90 -18.86
CA ARG A 65 17.65 66.03 -17.88
C ARG A 65 17.18 64.67 -17.36
N LEU A 66 16.89 63.73 -18.26
CA LEU A 66 16.52 62.37 -17.87
C LEU A 66 17.60 61.75 -16.97
N ARG A 67 18.88 61.90 -17.33
CA ARG A 67 19.98 61.29 -16.58
C ARG A 67 20.07 61.83 -15.16
N ILE A 68 19.93 63.14 -14.99
CA ILE A 68 19.92 63.79 -13.66
C ILE A 68 18.80 63.22 -12.80
N VAL A 69 17.60 63.09 -13.37
CA VAL A 69 16.41 62.62 -12.64
C VAL A 69 16.45 61.12 -12.36
N ALA A 70 16.93 60.32 -13.31
CA ALA A 70 17.07 58.87 -13.14
C ALA A 70 18.05 58.54 -12.00
N GLY A 71 19.09 59.36 -11.81
CA GLY A 71 20.09 59.17 -10.77
C GLY A 71 20.84 57.84 -10.96
N SER A 72 20.76 56.95 -9.97
CA SER A 72 21.38 55.62 -10.01
C SER A 72 20.56 54.58 -10.79
N ARG A 73 19.35 54.92 -11.24
CA ARG A 73 18.48 54.01 -12.01
C ARG A 73 18.97 53.87 -13.45
N THR A 74 18.56 52.78 -14.09
CA THR A 74 18.69 52.62 -15.53
C THR A 74 17.81 53.67 -16.21
N ALA A 75 18.43 54.54 -16.99
CA ALA A 75 17.75 55.58 -17.75
C ALA A 75 17.45 55.06 -19.15
N ALA A 76 16.19 55.17 -19.61
CA ALA A 76 15.83 54.88 -20.99
C ALA A 76 15.06 56.05 -21.63
N PHE A 77 15.28 56.27 -22.91
CA PHE A 77 14.59 57.30 -23.66
C PHE A 77 13.90 56.65 -24.87
N TYR A 78 12.66 57.03 -25.14
CA TYR A 78 11.88 56.58 -26.28
C TYR A 78 11.63 57.76 -27.21
N SER A 79 11.90 57.62 -28.51
CA SER A 79 11.65 58.67 -29.50
C SER A 79 11.05 58.09 -30.77
N ARG A 80 10.07 58.79 -31.34
CA ARG A 80 9.50 58.44 -32.64
C ARG A 80 10.37 58.90 -33.82
N SER A 81 10.94 60.10 -33.72
CA SER A 81 11.74 60.74 -34.78
C SER A 81 13.19 60.25 -34.80
N GLY A 82 13.62 59.52 -33.78
CA GLY A 82 14.99 59.08 -33.58
C GLY A 82 15.84 60.13 -32.86
N TYR A 83 17.15 60.02 -33.04
CA TYR A 83 18.15 60.76 -32.25
C TYR A 83 19.20 61.39 -33.15
N ALA A 84 19.65 62.59 -32.81
CA ALA A 84 20.84 63.17 -33.43
C ALA A 84 22.08 62.33 -33.10
N LYS A 85 23.05 62.29 -34.02
CA LYS A 85 24.29 61.49 -33.83
C LYS A 85 25.06 61.88 -32.56
N THR A 86 25.08 63.16 -32.23
CA THR A 86 25.69 63.69 -31.00
C THR A 86 24.96 63.22 -29.74
N ALA A 87 23.63 63.09 -29.79
CA ALA A 87 22.81 62.56 -28.71
C ALA A 87 23.05 61.06 -28.50
N THR A 88 23.19 60.27 -29.56
CA THR A 88 23.56 58.84 -29.45
C THR A 88 24.92 58.65 -28.77
N LEU A 89 25.95 59.39 -29.23
CA LEU A 89 27.29 59.32 -28.64
C LEU A 89 27.33 59.75 -27.18
N TRP A 90 26.52 60.76 -26.82
CA TRP A 90 26.38 61.20 -25.44
C TRP A 90 25.69 60.12 -24.61
N ALA A 91 24.61 59.52 -25.10
CA ALA A 91 23.86 58.47 -24.42
C ALA A 91 24.72 57.24 -24.12
N ASP A 92 25.55 56.79 -25.07
CA ASP A 92 26.47 55.67 -24.87
C ASP A 92 27.49 55.99 -23.75
N ARG A 93 28.04 57.22 -23.72
CA ARG A 93 28.99 57.63 -22.67
C ARG A 93 28.36 57.68 -21.28
N HIS A 94 27.08 58.02 -21.19
CA HIS A 94 26.36 58.20 -19.93
C HIS A 94 25.43 57.03 -19.57
N ALA A 95 25.53 55.91 -20.30
CA ALA A 95 24.73 54.70 -20.13
C ALA A 95 23.21 54.98 -20.11
N VAL A 96 22.74 55.77 -21.09
CA VAL A 96 21.30 56.00 -21.34
C VAL A 96 20.86 55.11 -22.50
N ALA A 97 19.87 54.25 -22.26
CA ALA A 97 19.32 53.35 -23.28
C ALA A 97 18.37 54.12 -24.21
N LEU A 98 18.70 54.18 -25.50
CA LEU A 98 17.88 54.85 -26.50
C LEU A 98 17.05 53.83 -27.29
N PHE A 99 15.74 54.04 -27.31
CA PHE A 99 14.79 53.25 -28.08
C PHE A 99 14.10 54.14 -29.11
N ALA A 100 14.06 53.68 -30.36
CA ALA A 100 13.17 54.23 -31.37
C ALA A 100 11.85 53.47 -31.30
N TYR A 101 10.73 54.13 -31.58
CA TYR A 101 9.46 53.44 -31.72
C TYR A 101 8.63 53.94 -32.91
N THR A 102 7.76 53.08 -33.42
CA THR A 102 6.85 53.39 -34.54
C THR A 102 5.40 53.45 -34.05
N ASP A 103 4.54 54.13 -34.80
CA ASP A 103 3.10 54.21 -34.48
C ASP A 103 2.42 52.83 -34.54
N ASP A 104 3.00 51.89 -35.30
CA ASP A 104 2.57 50.50 -35.37
C ASP A 104 2.91 49.69 -34.09
N GLY A 105 3.54 50.32 -33.10
CA GLY A 105 3.86 49.68 -31.82
C GLY A 105 5.08 48.77 -31.89
N TYR A 106 6.08 49.11 -32.70
CA TYR A 106 7.39 48.46 -32.65
C TYR A 106 8.38 49.35 -31.91
N SER A 107 9.28 48.75 -31.14
CA SER A 107 10.43 49.43 -30.56
C SER A 107 11.72 48.74 -30.96
N ALA A 108 12.75 49.52 -31.25
CA ALA A 108 14.07 49.02 -31.60
C ALA A 108 15.15 49.73 -30.77
N PRO A 109 16.15 49.00 -30.26
CA PRO A 109 17.29 49.60 -29.57
C PRO A 109 18.18 50.35 -30.57
N VAL A 110 18.46 51.62 -30.28
CA VAL A 110 19.23 52.50 -31.17
C VAL A 110 20.72 52.44 -30.85
N ASN A 111 21.07 52.41 -29.56
CA ASN A 111 22.44 52.50 -29.09
C ASN A 111 22.90 51.21 -28.37
N GLU A 112 24.18 51.13 -28.01
CA GLU A 112 24.75 49.91 -27.41
C GLU A 112 24.11 49.60 -26.07
N THR A 113 23.96 50.60 -25.20
CA THR A 113 23.31 50.44 -23.89
C THR A 113 21.89 49.88 -23.98
N ALA A 114 21.10 50.28 -24.99
CA ALA A 114 19.76 49.73 -25.20
C ALA A 114 19.79 48.28 -25.65
N ARG A 115 20.77 47.87 -26.46
CA ARG A 115 20.92 46.47 -26.88
C ARG A 115 21.32 45.59 -25.70
N ASP A 116 22.26 46.06 -24.87
CA ASP A 116 22.68 45.36 -23.67
C ASP A 116 21.51 45.16 -22.71
N LEU A 117 20.72 46.22 -22.49
CA LEU A 117 19.53 46.15 -21.63
C LEU A 117 18.50 45.14 -22.12
N VAL A 118 18.27 45.05 -23.44
CA VAL A 118 17.39 44.03 -24.04
C VAL A 118 17.98 42.63 -23.87
N ALA A 119 19.27 42.45 -24.13
CA ALA A 119 19.95 41.16 -24.01
C ALA A 119 19.92 40.63 -22.56
N ASP A 120 20.18 41.49 -21.58
CA ASP A 120 20.13 41.17 -20.15
C ASP A 120 18.72 40.78 -19.70
N ALA A 121 17.71 41.51 -20.18
CA ALA A 121 16.31 41.21 -19.90
C ALA A 121 15.88 39.85 -20.48
N GLN A 122 16.31 39.54 -21.71
CA GLN A 122 16.06 38.26 -22.36
C GLN A 122 16.73 37.12 -21.58
N ALA A 123 18.02 37.26 -21.26
CA ALA A 123 18.76 36.26 -20.49
C ALA A 123 18.14 36.02 -19.10
N THR A 124 17.69 37.08 -18.43
CA THR A 124 17.04 36.97 -17.11
C THR A 124 15.68 36.29 -17.22
N SER A 125 14.89 36.63 -18.24
CA SER A 125 13.59 36.00 -18.50
C SER A 125 13.72 34.53 -18.81
N GLU A 126 14.67 34.15 -19.67
CA GLU A 126 14.96 32.76 -20.01
C GLU A 126 15.36 31.96 -18.77
N ARG A 127 16.30 32.48 -17.95
CA ARG A 127 16.69 31.83 -16.69
C ARG A 127 15.51 31.64 -15.75
N ARG A 128 14.62 32.63 -15.65
CA ARG A 128 13.42 32.55 -14.81
C ARG A 128 12.46 31.47 -15.31
N VAL A 129 12.20 31.44 -16.62
CA VAL A 129 11.33 30.43 -17.25
C VAL A 129 11.91 29.03 -17.06
N LEU A 130 13.20 28.82 -17.32
CA LEU A 130 13.85 27.53 -17.12
C LEU A 130 13.78 27.07 -15.67
N THR A 131 13.99 27.99 -14.72
CA THR A 131 13.88 27.67 -13.28
C THR A 131 12.45 27.27 -12.91
N GLN A 132 11.44 27.98 -13.42
CA GLN A 132 10.04 27.67 -13.17
C GLN A 132 9.63 26.33 -13.80
N ILE A 133 10.05 26.06 -15.04
CA ILE A 133 9.84 24.77 -15.69
C ILE A 133 10.46 23.65 -14.84
N ALA A 134 11.71 23.80 -14.42
CA ALA A 134 12.38 22.81 -13.59
C ALA A 134 11.65 22.57 -12.25
N GLN A 135 11.11 23.62 -11.62
CA GLN A 135 10.30 23.51 -10.40
C GLN A 135 9.00 22.74 -10.66
N VAL A 136 8.26 23.09 -11.72
CA VAL A 136 7.02 22.41 -12.09
C VAL A 136 7.27 20.95 -12.45
N SER A 137 8.31 20.66 -13.23
CA SER A 137 8.70 19.29 -13.58
C SER A 137 9.07 18.46 -12.35
N ARG A 138 9.86 19.02 -11.41
CA ARG A 138 10.16 18.34 -10.14
C ARG A 138 8.90 18.02 -9.36
N ARG A 139 7.97 18.99 -9.24
CA ARG A 139 6.72 18.78 -8.50
C ARG A 139 5.83 17.73 -9.16
N ALA A 140 5.72 17.75 -10.49
CA ALA A 140 4.95 16.76 -11.24
C ALA A 140 5.53 15.34 -11.06
N ASN A 141 6.85 15.20 -11.12
CA ASN A 141 7.51 13.90 -10.94
C ASN A 141 7.35 13.36 -9.50
N GLN A 142 7.44 14.23 -8.48
CA GLN A 142 7.18 13.84 -7.09
C GLN A 142 5.75 13.32 -6.90
N LEU A 143 4.75 14.03 -7.42
CA LEU A 143 3.35 13.59 -7.33
C LEU A 143 3.10 12.25 -8.03
N ARG A 144 3.74 12.03 -9.19
CA ARG A 144 3.66 10.73 -9.89
C ARG A 144 4.27 9.59 -9.05
N ALA A 145 5.44 9.82 -8.45
CA ALA A 145 6.10 8.82 -7.61
C ALA A 145 5.27 8.50 -6.35
N GLU A 146 4.66 9.51 -5.71
CA GLU A 146 3.77 9.30 -4.56
C GLU A 146 2.52 8.48 -4.93
N LEU A 147 1.93 8.74 -6.09
CA LEU A 147 0.77 7.97 -6.57
C LEU A 147 1.15 6.52 -6.87
N GLU A 148 2.25 6.31 -7.58
CA GLU A 148 2.73 4.95 -7.89
C GLU A 148 3.05 4.17 -6.62
N GLN A 149 3.64 4.81 -5.60
CA GLN A 149 3.90 4.17 -4.31
C GLN A 149 2.59 3.75 -3.63
N ARG A 150 1.59 4.64 -3.59
CA ARG A 150 0.28 4.31 -2.99
C ARG A 150 -0.42 3.17 -3.72
N GLU A 151 -0.35 3.14 -5.05
CA GLU A 151 -0.92 2.05 -5.86
C GLU A 151 -0.23 0.70 -5.56
N ARG A 152 1.11 0.70 -5.47
CA ARG A 152 1.88 -0.50 -5.12
C ARG A 152 1.55 -1.01 -3.71
N GLU A 153 1.43 -0.10 -2.74
CA GLU A 153 1.07 -0.46 -1.36
C GLU A 153 -0.36 -1.00 -1.27
N ALA A 154 -1.32 -0.37 -1.96
CA ALA A 154 -2.70 -0.84 -2.03
C ALA A 154 -2.79 -2.23 -2.70
N TYR A 155 -2.05 -2.44 -3.78
CA TYR A 155 -2.00 -3.73 -4.46
C TYR A 155 -1.39 -4.83 -3.56
N ALA A 156 -0.29 -4.53 -2.88
CA ALA A 156 0.33 -5.47 -1.94
C ALA A 156 -0.60 -5.82 -0.76
N HIS A 157 -1.38 -4.85 -0.27
CA HIS A 157 -2.39 -5.11 0.76
C HIS A 157 -3.50 -6.04 0.25
N ALA A 158 -4.07 -5.73 -0.91
CA ALA A 158 -5.12 -6.53 -1.53
C ALA A 158 -4.67 -7.97 -1.80
N LEU A 159 -3.41 -8.18 -2.21
CA LEU A 159 -2.85 -9.50 -2.43
C LEU A 159 -2.78 -10.31 -1.13
N ARG A 160 -2.29 -9.70 -0.03
CA ARG A 160 -2.24 -10.37 1.29
C ARG A 160 -3.62 -10.71 1.82
N GLU A 161 -4.61 -9.84 1.62
CA GLU A 161 -6.00 -10.12 2.01
C GLU A 161 -6.58 -11.29 1.21
N ALA A 162 -6.32 -11.33 -0.10
CA ALA A 162 -6.75 -12.43 -0.96
C ALA A 162 -6.10 -13.76 -0.57
N GLU A 163 -4.80 -13.77 -0.24
CA GLU A 163 -4.09 -14.96 0.24
C GLU A 163 -4.68 -15.46 1.57
N ARG A 164 -4.87 -14.58 2.55
CA ARG A 164 -5.51 -14.92 3.83
C ARG A 164 -6.93 -15.45 3.65
N ALA A 165 -7.70 -14.88 2.73
CA ALA A 165 -9.05 -15.34 2.43
C ALA A 165 -9.05 -16.76 1.86
N ARG A 166 -8.15 -17.07 0.92
CA ARG A 166 -7.98 -18.41 0.35
C ARG A 166 -7.53 -19.42 1.40
N GLU A 167 -6.58 -19.04 2.26
CA GLU A 167 -6.12 -19.90 3.36
C GLU A 167 -7.27 -20.19 4.33
N ALA A 168 -8.03 -19.17 4.74
CA ALA A 168 -9.19 -19.34 5.61
C ALA A 168 -10.27 -20.24 4.97
N GLU A 169 -10.52 -20.11 3.68
CA GLU A 169 -11.45 -20.97 2.95
C GLU A 169 -10.99 -22.43 2.93
N ARG A 170 -9.70 -22.68 2.65
CA ARG A 170 -9.11 -24.03 2.71
C ARG A 170 -9.22 -24.64 4.11
N GLN A 171 -8.92 -23.88 5.16
CA GLN A 171 -9.07 -24.35 6.54
C GLN A 171 -10.53 -24.70 6.87
N ARG A 172 -11.50 -23.89 6.42
CA ARG A 172 -12.93 -24.20 6.58
C ARG A 172 -13.36 -25.43 5.79
N ALA A 173 -12.75 -25.71 4.64
CA ALA A 173 -13.03 -26.91 3.86
C ALA A 173 -12.49 -28.15 4.59
N MET A 174 -11.22 -28.13 5.03
CA MET A 174 -10.61 -29.22 5.80
C MET A 174 -11.37 -29.50 7.09
N ALA A 175 -11.77 -28.45 7.83
CA ALA A 175 -12.55 -28.61 9.06
C ALA A 175 -13.93 -29.26 8.81
N ARG A 176 -14.58 -28.92 7.68
CA ARG A 176 -15.83 -29.57 7.26
C ARG A 176 -15.63 -31.04 6.94
N GLU A 177 -14.63 -31.35 6.10
CA GLU A 177 -14.29 -32.73 5.73
C GLU A 177 -13.96 -33.59 6.96
N ARG A 178 -13.18 -33.06 7.91
CA ARG A 178 -12.89 -33.74 9.19
C ARG A 178 -14.15 -33.98 10.01
N THR A 179 -15.03 -32.99 10.13
CA THR A 179 -16.30 -33.11 10.87
C THR A 179 -17.18 -34.18 10.24
N GLU A 180 -17.30 -34.19 8.91
CA GLU A 180 -18.06 -35.19 8.16
C GLU A 180 -17.48 -36.60 8.36
N ALA A 181 -16.16 -36.75 8.30
CA ALA A 181 -15.47 -38.02 8.53
C ALA A 181 -15.70 -38.55 9.96
N ILE A 182 -15.58 -37.68 10.98
CA ILE A 182 -15.87 -38.02 12.38
C ILE A 182 -17.33 -38.47 12.52
N LEU A 183 -18.29 -37.71 11.99
CA LEU A 183 -19.71 -38.06 12.06
C LEU A 183 -19.99 -39.42 11.40
N GLY A 184 -19.38 -39.69 10.25
CA GLY A 184 -19.47 -40.98 9.57
C GLY A 184 -18.96 -42.13 10.45
N ARG A 185 -17.79 -41.98 11.08
CA ARG A 185 -17.24 -42.98 12.02
C ARG A 185 -18.10 -43.17 13.27
N THR A 186 -18.59 -42.07 13.86
CA THR A 186 -19.50 -42.09 15.01
C THR A 186 -20.78 -42.85 14.69
N LEU A 187 -21.38 -42.61 13.52
CA LEU A 187 -22.59 -43.31 13.08
C LEU A 187 -22.33 -44.82 12.89
N VAL A 188 -21.23 -45.20 12.25
CA VAL A 188 -20.84 -46.61 12.09
C VAL A 188 -20.66 -47.30 13.44
N LEU A 189 -19.96 -46.67 14.38
CA LEU A 189 -19.74 -47.22 15.71
C LEU A 189 -21.05 -47.38 16.49
N LEU A 190 -21.95 -46.38 16.43
CA LEU A 190 -23.28 -46.48 17.04
C LEU A 190 -24.09 -47.64 16.47
N LEU A 191 -24.06 -47.85 15.15
CA LEU A 191 -24.73 -48.99 14.50
C LEU A 191 -24.11 -50.32 14.95
N GLN A 192 -22.79 -50.41 15.08
CA GLN A 192 -22.12 -51.61 15.60
C GLN A 192 -22.53 -51.89 17.04
N VAL A 193 -22.66 -50.86 17.89
CA VAL A 193 -23.12 -51.00 19.28
C VAL A 193 -24.56 -51.53 19.37
N GLN A 194 -25.42 -51.18 18.41
CA GLN A 194 -26.78 -51.74 18.33
C GLN A 194 -26.78 -53.23 17.96
N LEU A 195 -25.79 -53.68 17.18
CA LEU A 195 -25.65 -55.09 16.76
C LEU A 195 -24.89 -55.92 17.80
N ASP A 196 -23.94 -55.31 18.50
CA ASP A 196 -23.09 -55.92 19.51
C ASP A 196 -22.77 -54.92 20.63
N THR A 197 -23.37 -55.12 21.80
CA THR A 197 -23.20 -54.26 22.97
C THR A 197 -21.73 -54.14 23.43
N HIS A 198 -20.86 -55.09 23.07
CA HIS A 198 -19.43 -55.05 23.39
C HIS A 198 -18.56 -54.37 22.31
N ALA A 199 -19.14 -53.90 21.21
CA ALA A 199 -18.41 -53.25 20.12
C ALA A 199 -17.63 -52.02 20.60
N LEU A 200 -18.25 -51.16 21.42
CA LEU A 200 -17.60 -49.96 21.93
C LEU A 200 -16.41 -50.29 22.85
N HIS A 201 -16.57 -51.27 23.75
CA HIS A 201 -15.51 -51.67 24.65
C HIS A 201 -14.29 -52.22 23.89
N ARG A 202 -14.53 -53.12 22.92
CA ARG A 202 -13.46 -53.66 22.07
C ARG A 202 -12.79 -52.59 21.21
N ALA A 203 -13.55 -51.60 20.73
CA ALA A 203 -12.98 -50.47 19.99
C ALA A 203 -12.03 -49.67 20.89
N VAL A 204 -12.44 -49.33 22.11
CA VAL A 204 -11.58 -48.59 23.06
C VAL A 204 -10.35 -49.41 23.46
N GLU A 205 -10.52 -50.70 23.75
CA GLU A 205 -9.41 -51.61 24.08
C GLU A 205 -8.42 -51.70 22.93
N GLY A 206 -8.90 -51.92 21.70
CA GLY A 206 -8.04 -51.95 20.51
C GLY A 206 -7.31 -50.64 20.25
N LEU A 207 -7.95 -49.49 20.49
CA LEU A 207 -7.31 -48.17 20.37
C LEU A 207 -6.24 -47.96 21.46
N ALA A 208 -6.52 -48.38 22.70
CA ALA A 208 -5.58 -48.28 23.82
C ALA A 208 -4.37 -49.19 23.64
N GLU A 209 -4.55 -50.36 23.01
CA GLU A 209 -3.47 -51.30 22.70
C GLU A 209 -2.76 -51.00 21.36
N SER A 210 -3.25 -50.04 20.57
CA SER A 210 -2.66 -49.70 19.27
C SER A 210 -1.28 -49.06 19.43
N SER A 211 -0.25 -49.79 19.00
CA SER A 211 1.14 -49.31 18.94
C SER A 211 1.48 -48.60 17.63
N LEU A 212 0.48 -48.32 16.77
CA LEU A 212 0.69 -47.77 15.44
C LEU A 212 1.40 -46.41 15.49
N VAL A 213 0.94 -45.51 16.37
CA VAL A 213 1.47 -44.16 16.52
C VAL A 213 2.94 -44.21 16.92
N GLU A 214 3.28 -44.99 17.95
CA GLU A 214 4.66 -45.16 18.41
C GLU A 214 5.56 -45.77 17.33
N THR A 215 5.05 -46.77 16.61
CA THR A 215 5.78 -47.45 15.54
C THR A 215 6.10 -46.50 14.37
N VAL A 216 5.13 -45.67 13.97
CA VAL A 216 5.31 -44.69 12.88
C VAL A 216 6.29 -43.60 13.31
N VAL A 217 6.16 -43.08 14.53
CA VAL A 217 7.10 -42.08 15.09
C VAL A 217 8.52 -42.64 15.13
N ALA A 218 8.72 -43.85 15.68
CA ALA A 218 10.02 -44.50 15.75
C ALA A 218 10.61 -44.83 14.36
N SER A 219 9.76 -45.00 13.35
CA SER A 219 10.18 -45.32 11.98
C SER A 219 10.39 -44.10 11.10
N THR A 220 10.02 -42.90 11.55
CA THR A 220 9.98 -41.67 10.73
C THR A 220 11.30 -41.38 10.00
N GLY A 221 12.43 -41.52 10.69
CA GLY A 221 13.76 -41.28 10.12
C GLY A 221 14.18 -42.31 9.05
N ARG A 222 13.52 -43.47 8.99
CA ARG A 222 13.76 -44.53 8.01
C ARG A 222 12.69 -44.60 6.92
N MET A 223 11.55 -43.95 7.12
CA MET A 223 10.44 -43.98 6.16
C MET A 223 10.77 -43.20 4.90
N THR A 224 10.63 -43.89 3.77
CA THR A 224 10.74 -43.29 2.44
C THR A 224 9.59 -42.33 2.18
N MET A 225 9.76 -41.41 1.22
CA MET A 225 8.69 -40.50 0.82
C MET A 225 7.43 -41.22 0.33
N PHE A 226 7.56 -42.45 -0.19
CA PHE A 226 6.44 -43.24 -0.70
C PHE A 226 5.66 -43.95 0.40
N GLU A 227 6.29 -44.29 1.52
CA GLU A 227 5.63 -44.96 2.65
C GLU A 227 4.87 -43.98 3.54
N ARG A 228 5.32 -42.71 3.60
CA ARG A 228 4.75 -41.67 4.46
C ARG A 228 3.25 -41.45 4.26
N PRO A 229 2.72 -41.28 3.03
CA PRO A 229 1.29 -41.02 2.84
C PRO A 229 0.43 -42.15 3.40
N ALA A 230 0.77 -43.41 3.11
CA ALA A 230 0.01 -44.56 3.59
C ALA A 230 0.04 -44.69 5.13
N ALA A 231 1.19 -44.41 5.75
CA ALA A 231 1.30 -44.40 7.20
C ALA A 231 0.46 -43.27 7.83
N PHE A 232 0.49 -42.06 7.26
CA PHE A 232 -0.27 -40.92 7.76
C PHE A 232 -1.78 -41.12 7.62
N GLU A 233 -2.24 -41.74 6.54
CA GLU A 233 -3.66 -42.10 6.40
C GLU A 233 -4.12 -43.11 7.46
N ARG A 234 -3.27 -44.08 7.81
CA ARG A 234 -3.60 -45.02 8.90
C ARG A 234 -3.65 -44.32 10.26
N LEU A 235 -2.69 -43.43 10.56
CA LEU A 235 -2.73 -42.62 11.78
C LEU A 235 -3.98 -41.73 11.84
N ARG A 236 -4.35 -41.10 10.71
CA ARG A 236 -5.57 -40.30 10.62
C ARG A 236 -6.80 -41.15 10.94
N ALA A 237 -6.89 -42.36 10.38
CA ALA A 237 -8.00 -43.27 10.65
C ALA A 237 -8.12 -43.60 12.15
N GLU A 238 -7.01 -43.91 12.83
CA GLU A 238 -6.98 -44.14 14.28
C GLU A 238 -7.51 -42.92 15.07
N PHE A 239 -7.06 -41.70 14.71
CA PHE A 239 -7.57 -40.47 15.34
C PHE A 239 -9.08 -40.30 15.13
N LEU A 240 -9.60 -40.58 13.93
CA LEU A 240 -11.02 -40.47 13.63
C LEU A 240 -11.85 -41.52 14.41
N ASP A 241 -11.34 -42.75 14.52
CA ASP A 241 -11.99 -43.84 15.26
C ASP A 241 -11.98 -43.58 16.77
N ALA A 242 -10.84 -43.13 17.33
CA ALA A 242 -10.72 -42.68 18.71
C ALA A 242 -11.66 -41.52 19.04
N THR A 243 -11.77 -40.57 18.12
CA THR A 243 -12.67 -39.43 18.26
C THR A 243 -14.13 -39.85 18.27
N ALA A 244 -14.51 -40.77 17.38
CA ALA A 244 -15.85 -41.33 17.33
C ALA A 244 -16.19 -42.08 18.64
N ALA A 245 -15.27 -42.90 19.15
CA ALA A 245 -15.43 -43.58 20.43
C ALA A 245 -15.61 -42.59 21.59
N LEU A 246 -14.83 -41.50 21.63
CA LEU A 246 -14.94 -40.46 22.66
C LEU A 246 -16.30 -39.78 22.63
N ASP A 247 -16.82 -39.47 21.44
CA ASP A 247 -18.15 -38.86 21.28
C ASP A 247 -19.27 -39.81 21.70
N VAL A 248 -19.14 -41.12 21.45
CA VAL A 248 -20.14 -42.12 21.89
C VAL A 248 -20.11 -42.32 23.40
N LEU A 249 -18.93 -42.36 24.01
CA LEU A 249 -18.75 -42.50 25.46
C LEU A 249 -19.23 -41.27 26.24
N THR A 250 -19.01 -40.08 25.69
CA THR A 250 -19.31 -38.82 26.39
C THR A 250 -20.72 -38.34 26.08
N ALA A 251 -21.61 -38.43 27.07
CA ALA A 251 -22.96 -37.89 26.97
C ALA A 251 -22.92 -36.39 26.61
N VAL A 252 -23.89 -35.94 25.79
CA VAL A 252 -23.99 -34.55 25.32
C VAL A 252 -23.81 -33.49 26.43
N PRO A 253 -24.42 -33.59 27.64
CA PRO A 253 -24.21 -32.60 28.69
C PRO A 253 -22.77 -32.55 29.22
N ASP A 254 -22.04 -33.66 29.16
CA ASP A 254 -20.68 -33.79 29.71
C ASP A 254 -19.60 -33.34 28.72
N ARG A 255 -19.96 -33.08 27.45
CA ARG A 255 -19.05 -32.54 26.43
C ARG A 255 -18.60 -31.10 26.72
N GLY A 256 -19.21 -30.42 27.69
CA GLY A 256 -18.75 -29.11 28.18
C GLY A 256 -17.57 -29.18 29.17
N THR A 257 -17.26 -30.37 29.69
CA THR A 257 -16.21 -30.57 30.69
C THR A 257 -14.83 -30.15 30.16
N SER A 258 -13.91 -29.82 31.07
CA SER A 258 -12.54 -29.47 30.70
C SER A 258 -11.79 -30.66 30.10
N SER A 259 -12.05 -31.88 30.58
CA SER A 259 -11.37 -33.09 30.12
C SER A 259 -11.75 -33.44 28.67
N TYR A 260 -13.06 -33.46 28.35
CA TYR A 260 -13.52 -33.65 26.97
C TYR A 260 -12.98 -32.56 26.03
N ARG A 261 -13.01 -31.29 26.45
CA ARG A 261 -12.45 -30.19 25.63
C ARG A 261 -10.94 -30.31 25.43
N ALA A 262 -10.20 -30.78 26.43
CA ALA A 262 -8.76 -31.02 26.31
C ALA A 262 -8.47 -32.18 25.34
N ALA A 263 -9.20 -33.29 25.45
CA ALA A 263 -9.10 -34.42 24.52
C ALA A 263 -9.48 -34.01 23.09
N ARG A 264 -10.53 -33.19 22.91
CA ARG A 264 -10.90 -32.66 21.59
C ARG A 264 -9.85 -31.73 20.99
N ARG A 265 -9.25 -30.86 21.80
CA ARG A 265 -8.11 -30.06 21.33
C ARG A 265 -6.92 -30.93 20.95
N ALA A 266 -6.64 -31.99 21.71
CA ALA A 266 -5.59 -32.95 21.37
C ALA A 266 -5.85 -33.63 20.02
N VAL A 267 -7.11 -34.01 19.73
CA VAL A 267 -7.50 -34.53 18.39
C VAL A 267 -7.18 -33.50 17.30
N ASP A 268 -7.65 -32.26 17.47
CA ASP A 268 -7.44 -31.20 16.47
C ASP A 268 -5.94 -30.93 16.26
N ASP A 269 -5.17 -30.83 17.34
CA ASP A 269 -3.71 -30.62 17.32
C ASP A 269 -2.98 -31.79 16.64
N GLY A 270 -3.42 -33.03 16.89
CA GLY A 270 -2.85 -34.23 16.28
C GLY A 270 -3.14 -34.31 14.78
N LEU A 271 -4.38 -34.04 14.37
CA LEU A 271 -4.75 -34.00 12.95
C LEU A 271 -4.03 -32.85 12.21
N ASP A 272 -3.90 -31.68 12.84
CA ASP A 272 -3.13 -30.57 12.29
C ASP A 272 -1.64 -30.89 12.13
N ALA A 273 -1.05 -31.59 13.10
CA ALA A 273 0.33 -32.06 13.01
C ALA A 273 0.50 -33.13 11.91
N LEU A 274 -0.50 -33.98 11.66
CA LEU A 274 -0.47 -34.91 10.52
C LEU A 274 -0.53 -34.19 9.17
N ASP A 275 -1.38 -33.17 9.02
CA ASP A 275 -1.46 -32.34 7.80
C ASP A 275 -0.12 -31.61 7.56
N GLU A 276 0.51 -31.11 8.63
CA GLU A 276 1.83 -30.48 8.60
C GLU A 276 2.93 -31.46 8.16
N ALA A 277 2.96 -32.66 8.75
CA ALA A 277 3.90 -33.72 8.38
C ALA A 277 3.75 -34.16 6.91
N ARG A 278 2.52 -34.13 6.38
CA ARG A 278 2.22 -34.44 4.98
C ARG A 278 2.61 -33.30 4.03
N GLY A 279 2.72 -32.07 4.53
CA GLY A 279 3.04 -30.89 3.74
C GLY A 279 1.84 -30.26 3.06
N GLU A 280 0.61 -30.47 3.56
CA GLU A 280 -0.59 -29.87 2.96
C GLU A 280 -0.56 -28.32 2.97
N ARG A 281 0.25 -27.73 3.86
CA ARG A 281 0.45 -26.29 4.00
C ARG A 281 1.79 -25.79 3.43
N ALA A 282 2.68 -26.69 3.00
CA ALA A 282 4.02 -26.33 2.54
C ALA A 282 4.08 -26.31 1.00
N SER A 283 4.72 -25.29 0.44
CA SER A 283 5.06 -25.26 -0.99
C SER A 283 6.38 -26.01 -1.20
N GLY A 284 6.32 -27.33 -1.40
CA GLY A 284 7.49 -28.15 -1.70
C GLY A 284 7.69 -29.33 -0.75
N HIS A 285 8.91 -29.87 -0.71
CA HIS A 285 9.26 -31.01 0.14
C HIS A 285 9.34 -30.60 1.61
N VAL A 286 8.61 -31.29 2.49
CA VAL A 286 8.71 -31.11 3.94
C VAL A 286 10.01 -31.74 4.44
N PRO A 287 10.91 -30.97 5.10
CA PRO A 287 12.14 -31.50 5.66
C PRO A 287 11.86 -32.65 6.64
N PRO A 288 12.70 -33.70 6.69
CA PRO A 288 12.50 -34.84 7.59
C PRO A 288 12.48 -34.44 9.07
N GLU A 289 13.16 -33.35 9.44
CA GLU A 289 13.15 -32.81 10.79
C GLU A 289 11.75 -32.31 11.18
N VAL A 290 11.09 -31.56 10.29
CA VAL A 290 9.72 -31.06 10.49
C VAL A 290 8.74 -32.23 10.60
N VAL A 291 8.87 -33.24 9.73
CA VAL A 291 8.04 -34.45 9.81
C VAL A 291 8.22 -35.15 11.17
N THR A 292 9.46 -35.26 11.65
CA THR A 292 9.75 -35.87 12.95
C THR A 292 9.15 -35.08 14.10
N GLU A 293 9.30 -33.75 14.10
CA GLU A 293 8.71 -32.86 15.11
C GLU A 293 7.18 -32.96 15.13
N SER A 294 6.54 -32.90 13.96
CA SER A 294 5.10 -33.05 13.83
C SER A 294 4.63 -34.41 14.35
N LEU A 295 5.31 -35.52 14.04
CA LEU A 295 4.90 -36.84 14.51
C LEU A 295 5.09 -37.01 16.03
N VAL A 296 6.09 -36.37 16.64
CA VAL A 296 6.19 -36.31 18.11
C VAL A 296 5.00 -35.56 18.72
N ARG A 297 4.50 -34.50 18.07
CA ARG A 297 3.26 -33.81 18.50
C ARG A 297 2.05 -34.73 18.36
N VAL A 298 1.93 -35.48 17.25
CA VAL A 298 0.89 -36.50 17.05
C VAL A 298 0.91 -37.52 18.18
N GLN A 299 2.09 -38.02 18.57
CA GLN A 299 2.21 -38.98 19.67
C GLN A 299 1.68 -38.44 21.00
N ARG A 300 2.04 -37.20 21.35
CA ARG A 300 1.56 -36.57 22.60
C ARG A 300 0.06 -36.35 22.58
N ALA A 301 -0.47 -35.88 21.45
CA ALA A 301 -1.91 -35.70 21.24
C ALA A 301 -2.66 -37.03 21.38
N TRP A 302 -2.11 -38.11 20.80
CA TRP A 302 -2.66 -39.46 20.90
C TRP A 302 -2.73 -39.95 22.34
N GLN A 303 -1.65 -39.79 23.11
CA GLN A 303 -1.60 -40.20 24.52
C GLN A 303 -2.69 -39.52 25.35
N VAL A 304 -2.87 -38.20 25.19
CA VAL A 304 -3.93 -37.44 25.88
C VAL A 304 -5.32 -37.96 25.51
N LEU A 305 -5.55 -38.27 24.24
CA LEU A 305 -6.81 -38.79 23.75
C LEU A 305 -7.10 -40.20 24.31
N VAL A 306 -6.14 -41.11 24.24
CA VAL A 306 -6.27 -42.48 24.75
C VAL A 306 -6.48 -42.51 26.26
N ASP A 307 -5.75 -41.68 27.02
CA ASP A 307 -5.93 -41.57 28.48
C ASP A 307 -7.36 -41.15 28.85
N GLU A 308 -7.95 -40.21 28.09
CA GLU A 308 -9.34 -39.79 28.32
C GLU A 308 -10.33 -40.87 27.86
N LEU A 309 -10.07 -41.57 26.76
CA LEU A 309 -10.91 -42.69 26.31
C LEU A 309 -10.97 -43.82 27.35
N VAL A 310 -9.81 -44.25 27.86
CA VAL A 310 -9.72 -45.30 28.88
C VAL A 310 -10.40 -44.85 30.17
N ARG A 311 -10.28 -43.57 30.53
CA ARG A 311 -10.95 -42.99 31.71
C ARG A 311 -12.47 -42.92 31.55
N ALA A 312 -12.96 -42.56 30.36
CA ALA A 312 -14.38 -42.42 30.06
C ALA A 312 -15.06 -43.78 29.80
N ALA A 313 -14.29 -44.82 29.46
CA ALA A 313 -14.81 -46.14 29.19
C ALA A 313 -15.49 -46.74 30.44
N PRO A 314 -16.69 -47.33 30.28
CA PRO A 314 -17.30 -48.07 31.38
C PRO A 314 -16.39 -49.25 31.78
N PRO A 315 -16.35 -49.62 33.07
CA PRO A 315 -15.56 -50.74 33.52
C PRO A 315 -15.95 -52.00 32.74
N ALA A 316 -14.95 -52.81 32.40
CA ALA A 316 -15.16 -54.05 31.66
C ALA A 316 -16.27 -54.86 32.33
N PRO A 317 -17.26 -55.37 31.56
CA PRO A 317 -18.30 -56.20 32.13
C PRO A 317 -17.62 -57.39 32.80
N VAL A 318 -17.75 -57.47 34.13
CA VAL A 318 -17.21 -58.60 34.89
C VAL A 318 -17.77 -59.85 34.25
N PRO A 319 -16.93 -60.80 33.78
CA PRO A 319 -17.42 -62.00 33.12
C PRO A 319 -18.40 -62.65 34.07
N THR A 320 -19.68 -62.62 33.71
CA THR A 320 -20.72 -63.29 34.47
C THR A 320 -20.36 -64.75 34.40
N VAL A 321 -19.77 -65.26 35.49
CA VAL A 321 -19.58 -66.69 35.68
C VAL A 321 -20.92 -67.31 35.33
N PRO A 322 -21.01 -68.17 34.30
CA PRO A 322 -22.28 -68.70 33.86
C PRO A 322 -22.94 -69.34 35.07
N THR A 323 -23.96 -68.67 35.60
CA THR A 323 -24.70 -69.16 36.76
C THR A 323 -25.32 -70.45 36.27
N GLN A 324 -24.78 -71.56 36.76
CA GLN A 324 -25.24 -72.90 36.42
C GLN A 324 -26.76 -72.86 36.57
N ARG A 325 -27.50 -73.08 35.47
CA ARG A 325 -28.97 -73.15 35.51
C ARG A 325 -29.31 -74.23 36.52
N ILE A 326 -29.64 -73.84 37.75
CA ILE A 326 -30.21 -74.74 38.74
C ILE A 326 -31.54 -75.16 38.11
N GLY A 327 -31.61 -76.41 37.68
CA GLY A 327 -32.81 -76.96 37.06
C GLY A 327 -33.96 -76.87 38.05
N LEU A 328 -34.92 -75.98 37.77
CA LEU A 328 -36.24 -75.95 38.40
C LEU A 328 -37.03 -77.18 37.92
N HIS A 329 -36.60 -78.36 38.33
CA HIS A 329 -37.28 -79.64 38.09
C HIS A 329 -37.33 -80.44 39.38
N ARG A 330 -37.96 -79.91 40.45
CA ARG A 330 -38.38 -80.78 41.57
C ARG A 330 -39.39 -80.27 42.60
N GLU A 331 -40.36 -79.40 42.31
CA GLU A 331 -41.37 -79.04 43.34
C GLU A 331 -42.82 -78.97 42.84
N GLN A 332 -43.28 -79.96 42.06
CA GLN A 332 -44.72 -80.15 41.79
C GLN A 332 -45.26 -81.55 42.17
N SER A 333 -44.58 -82.31 43.04
CA SER A 333 -44.99 -83.69 43.37
C SER A 333 -45.54 -83.93 44.78
N LEU A 334 -45.77 -82.91 45.62
CA LEU A 334 -46.30 -83.12 46.97
C LEU A 334 -47.33 -82.05 47.38
N ALA A 335 -48.51 -82.13 46.77
CA ALA A 335 -49.75 -81.62 47.36
C ALA A 335 -50.91 -82.49 46.83
N SER A 336 -51.07 -83.65 47.47
CA SER A 336 -52.30 -84.45 47.49
C SER A 336 -52.87 -84.38 48.90
#